data_AF-A0A7S4VXI2-F1
#
_entry.id   AF-A0A7S4VXI2-F1
#
_cell.length_a   1.000
_cell.length_b   1.000
_cell.length_c   1.000
_cell.angle_alpha   90.00
_cell.angle_beta   90.00
_cell.angle_gamma   90.00
#
_symmetry.space_group_name_H-M   'P 1'
#
loop_
_entity.id
_entity.type
_entity.pdbx_description
1 polymer ?
#
loop_
_entity_poly.entity_id
_entity_poly.type
_entity_poly.pdbx_seq_one_letter_code
_entity_poly.pdbx_strand_id
1 'polypeptide(L)'
;KLQVACLVISRISAFSLYPVMIAVFLSKCRATTSFLSKSHLSVYLMQDNHELHEYAGRYIAIDVWIHTFFHLLRWGLQGNIQLLWTHKTGLSGLIVVAVTPIITVLMISDKCKRRIKYEIRKGLHYLFYAFAVGMCFHAPTSGIPNGGFIAPVLGFCIALYTLDALYVYVFMTEKIDTTIFHVLPSGVEMTMAVSESFQKRMNKGGIAYVCLPWVSKTQWHAFSLFEDPRNNRKKQVFMLKTGDWTTAVHDALQRKTVRPMWISGPFISPFNAAVLYDNQILVASGIGITPALSVINAHKELRRVNLIWACRDAAMLEFYIEHMIVNSDGWNLIFYTGKDSLDPAVDGMNTNVCILKGRPDLEAVIPNIIYGIESGEGLPEKYLESEREQVKSRLADKLLELEGRDDMRRSQKRLELNEVAQSQGYRLENHQTVLQQREGSKVVQKMKGSIYGNLANPLKEWKSDSESCGNSNNLFGPDNKCVVDTMNQSKHRNLINKRISHMLESGFKPWEHQRPASSFVSSLDKSSVLNTWGVLYCGGSKPVEVALRHISKEYQINLNTESFAW
;
A
#
# COMPACT_ATOMS: atom_id res chain seq x y z
N LYS A 1 -34.56 -27.78 -37.38
CA LYS A 1 -34.62 -26.82 -36.24
C LYS A 1 -33.39 -26.89 -35.34
N LEU A 2 -33.06 -28.05 -34.76
CA LEU A 2 -31.87 -28.20 -33.89
C LEU A 2 -30.54 -27.82 -34.56
N GLN A 3 -30.30 -28.25 -35.80
CA GLN A 3 -29.07 -27.90 -36.53
C GLN A 3 -28.90 -26.37 -36.72
N VAL A 4 -30.00 -25.67 -36.98
CA VAL A 4 -30.02 -24.20 -37.13
C VAL A 4 -29.71 -23.53 -35.80
N ALA A 5 -30.31 -24.01 -34.70
CA ALA A 5 -29.99 -23.52 -33.36
C ALA A 5 -28.51 -23.73 -33.01
N CYS A 6 -27.94 -24.90 -33.31
CA CYS A 6 -26.52 -25.18 -33.09
C CYS A 6 -25.62 -24.21 -33.89
N LEU A 7 -25.97 -23.93 -35.15
CA LEU A 7 -25.23 -22.97 -35.98
C LEU A 7 -25.32 -21.54 -35.43
N VAL A 8 -26.49 -21.12 -34.96
CA VAL A 8 -26.69 -19.80 -34.36
C VAL A 8 -25.82 -19.64 -33.11
N ILE A 9 -25.88 -20.61 -32.19
CA ILE A 9 -25.09 -20.58 -30.95
C ILE A 9 -23.59 -20.58 -31.27
N SER A 10 -23.15 -21.44 -32.19
CA SER A 10 -21.73 -21.54 -32.53
C SER A 10 -21.20 -20.28 -33.24
N ARG A 11 -22.04 -19.57 -33.98
CA ARG A 11 -21.70 -18.24 -34.54
C ARG A 11 -21.65 -17.16 -33.47
N ILE A 12 -22.65 -17.10 -32.59
CA ILE A 12 -22.66 -16.12 -31.49
C ILE A 12 -21.41 -16.26 -30.63
N SER A 13 -21.06 -17.50 -30.25
CA SER A 13 -19.85 -17.79 -29.46
C SER A 13 -18.57 -17.38 -30.21
N ALA A 14 -18.49 -17.67 -31.51
CA ALA A 14 -17.34 -17.27 -32.33
C ALA A 14 -17.17 -15.74 -32.40
N PHE A 15 -18.26 -14.98 -32.56
CA PHE A 15 -18.19 -13.52 -32.63
C PHE A 15 -17.96 -12.86 -31.27
N SER A 16 -18.50 -13.42 -30.18
CA SER A 16 -18.28 -12.89 -28.83
C SER A 16 -16.83 -13.05 -28.35
N LEU A 17 -16.07 -13.99 -28.93
CA LEU A 17 -14.64 -14.17 -28.63
C LEU A 17 -13.76 -13.00 -29.10
N TYR A 18 -14.12 -12.28 -30.17
CA TYR A 18 -13.21 -11.28 -30.79
C TYR A 18 -12.71 -10.20 -29.82
N PRO A 19 -13.57 -9.47 -29.08
CA PRO A 19 -13.11 -8.43 -28.16
C PRO A 19 -12.24 -9.02 -27.04
N VAL A 20 -12.61 -10.20 -26.54
CA VAL A 20 -11.94 -10.88 -25.43
C VAL A 20 -10.56 -11.38 -25.85
N MET A 21 -10.42 -11.90 -27.06
CA MET A 21 -9.14 -12.31 -27.63
C MET A 21 -8.21 -11.10 -27.84
N ILE A 22 -8.72 -9.96 -28.28
CA ILE A 22 -7.89 -8.74 -28.39
C ILE A 22 -7.43 -8.30 -26.98
N ALA A 23 -8.36 -8.26 -26.02
CA ALA A 23 -8.07 -7.84 -24.65
C ALA A 23 -7.04 -8.74 -23.94
N VAL A 24 -7.11 -10.07 -24.11
CA VAL A 24 -6.20 -11.00 -23.42
C VAL A 24 -4.74 -10.82 -23.84
N PHE A 25 -4.49 -10.46 -25.10
CA PHE A 25 -3.14 -10.17 -25.60
C PHE A 25 -2.68 -8.75 -25.24
N LEU A 26 -3.51 -7.73 -25.52
CA LEU A 26 -3.16 -6.33 -25.26
C LEU A 26 -2.87 -6.06 -23.78
N SER A 27 -3.60 -6.71 -22.87
CA SER A 27 -3.38 -6.62 -21.43
C SER A 27 -1.99 -7.10 -20.97
N LYS A 28 -1.23 -7.81 -21.82
CA LYS A 28 0.14 -8.26 -21.53
C LYS A 28 1.22 -7.55 -22.37
N CYS A 29 0.85 -6.62 -23.26
CA CYS A 29 1.78 -5.76 -24.00
C CYS A 29 2.25 -4.60 -23.10
N ARG A 30 3.29 -4.84 -22.29
CA ARG A 30 3.73 -3.92 -21.22
C ARG A 30 4.36 -2.64 -21.74
N ALA A 31 5.14 -2.70 -22.81
CA ALA A 31 5.76 -1.49 -23.36
C ALA A 31 4.70 -0.62 -24.03
N THR A 32 3.79 -1.23 -24.77
CA THR A 32 2.67 -0.59 -25.47
C THR A 32 1.73 0.07 -24.47
N THR A 33 1.27 -0.65 -23.45
CA THR A 33 0.44 -0.08 -22.37
C THR A 33 1.15 1.06 -21.65
N SER A 34 2.44 0.91 -21.33
CA SER A 34 3.27 1.99 -20.73
C SER A 34 3.44 3.22 -21.63
N PHE A 35 3.46 3.04 -22.95
CA PHE A 35 3.54 4.12 -23.91
C PHE A 35 2.19 4.85 -24.02
N LEU A 36 1.11 4.07 -24.21
CA LEU A 36 -0.25 4.60 -24.35
C LEU A 36 -0.72 5.33 -23.09
N SER A 37 -0.29 4.89 -21.90
CA SER A 37 -0.66 5.54 -20.63
C SER A 37 -0.11 6.96 -20.49
N LYS A 38 0.87 7.37 -21.31
CA LYS A 38 1.42 8.73 -21.33
C LYS A 38 0.67 9.64 -22.30
N SER A 39 -0.23 9.10 -23.10
CA SER A 39 -1.04 9.82 -24.06
C SER A 39 -2.48 10.02 -23.54
N HIS A 40 -3.29 10.79 -24.27
CA HIS A 40 -4.72 10.91 -23.99
C HIS A 40 -5.47 9.56 -24.07
N LEU A 41 -4.90 8.55 -24.74
CA LEU A 41 -5.48 7.20 -24.78
C LEU A 41 -5.48 6.52 -23.41
N SER A 42 -4.71 7.03 -22.45
CA SER A 42 -4.72 6.56 -21.06
C SER A 42 -6.11 6.54 -20.43
N VAL A 43 -7.00 7.45 -20.82
CA VAL A 43 -8.40 7.52 -20.34
C VAL A 43 -9.20 6.26 -20.68
N TYR A 44 -8.84 5.58 -21.77
CA TYR A 44 -9.50 4.35 -22.24
C TYR A 44 -8.76 3.07 -21.84
N LEU A 45 -7.58 3.19 -21.22
CA LEU A 45 -6.85 2.04 -20.73
C LEU A 45 -7.47 1.55 -19.43
N MET A 46 -7.64 0.24 -19.33
CA MET A 46 -8.03 -0.38 -18.06
C MET A 46 -6.88 -0.22 -17.05
N GLN A 47 -7.24 0.15 -15.82
CA GLN A 47 -6.26 0.38 -14.75
C GLN A 47 -5.61 -0.94 -14.30
N ASP A 48 -6.42 -2.02 -14.18
CA ASP A 48 -5.93 -3.36 -13.88
C ASP A 48 -5.92 -4.26 -15.13
N ASN A 49 -4.78 -4.25 -15.82
CA ASN A 49 -4.54 -5.14 -16.94
C ASN A 49 -4.45 -6.63 -16.52
N HIS A 50 -4.13 -6.93 -15.27
CA HIS A 50 -4.10 -8.32 -14.82
C HIS A 50 -5.51 -8.88 -14.65
N GLU A 51 -6.41 -8.13 -14.02
CA GLU A 51 -7.81 -8.50 -13.87
C GLU A 51 -8.49 -8.68 -15.24
N LEU A 52 -8.26 -7.74 -16.17
CA LEU A 52 -8.78 -7.86 -17.54
C LEU A 52 -8.30 -9.16 -18.22
N HIS A 53 -7.02 -9.50 -18.06
CA HIS A 53 -6.46 -10.74 -18.61
C HIS A 53 -7.09 -11.99 -17.99
N GLU A 54 -7.27 -12.00 -16.67
CA GLU A 54 -7.89 -13.13 -15.97
C GLU A 54 -9.36 -13.32 -16.39
N TYR A 55 -10.13 -12.23 -16.44
CA TYR A 55 -11.50 -12.24 -16.93
C TYR A 55 -11.57 -12.78 -18.36
N ALA A 56 -10.74 -12.25 -19.25
CA ALA A 56 -10.71 -12.65 -20.64
C ALA A 56 -10.31 -14.14 -20.80
N GLY A 57 -9.31 -14.60 -20.05
CA GLY A 57 -8.89 -15.99 -20.02
C GLY A 57 -9.99 -16.95 -19.54
N ARG A 58 -10.74 -16.57 -18.49
CA ARG A 58 -11.88 -17.36 -17.98
C ARG A 58 -13.01 -17.44 -19.00
N TYR A 59 -13.31 -16.32 -19.67
CA TYR A 59 -14.33 -16.30 -20.72
C TYR A 59 -13.95 -17.20 -21.89
N ILE A 60 -12.71 -17.08 -22.41
CA ILE A 60 -12.19 -17.94 -23.49
C ILE A 60 -12.23 -19.42 -23.07
N ALA A 61 -11.87 -19.74 -21.82
CA ALA A 61 -11.88 -21.11 -21.31
C ALA A 61 -13.26 -21.76 -21.37
N ILE A 62 -14.33 -20.98 -21.15
CA ILE A 62 -15.71 -21.48 -21.20
C ILE A 62 -16.22 -21.51 -22.65
N ASP A 63 -16.04 -20.41 -23.38
CA ASP A 63 -16.61 -20.24 -24.72
C ASP A 63 -16.06 -21.27 -25.72
N VAL A 64 -14.78 -21.62 -25.65
CA VAL A 64 -14.18 -22.66 -26.50
C VAL A 64 -14.95 -23.97 -26.41
N TRP A 65 -15.37 -24.39 -25.21
CA TRP A 65 -16.15 -25.63 -25.06
C TRP A 65 -17.57 -25.50 -25.61
N ILE A 66 -18.23 -24.36 -25.38
CA ILE A 66 -19.56 -24.09 -25.93
C ILE A 66 -19.50 -24.14 -27.47
N HIS A 67 -18.55 -23.38 -28.05
CA HIS A 67 -18.33 -23.32 -29.49
C HIS A 67 -18.08 -24.72 -30.07
N THR A 68 -17.13 -25.48 -29.51
CA THR A 68 -16.79 -26.82 -29.97
C THR A 68 -17.96 -27.78 -29.84
N PHE A 69 -18.67 -27.79 -28.71
CA PHE A 69 -19.80 -28.69 -28.49
C PHE A 69 -20.89 -28.51 -29.55
N PHE A 70 -21.31 -27.26 -29.82
CA PHE A 70 -22.36 -26.99 -30.80
C PHE A 70 -21.89 -27.25 -32.24
N HIS A 71 -20.60 -27.05 -32.55
CA HIS A 71 -20.04 -27.45 -33.84
C HIS A 71 -20.01 -28.97 -34.03
N LEU A 72 -19.57 -29.72 -33.02
CA LEU A 72 -19.54 -31.18 -33.07
C LEU A 72 -20.95 -31.76 -33.17
N LEU A 73 -21.91 -31.24 -32.39
CA LEU A 73 -23.31 -31.64 -32.48
C LEU A 73 -23.88 -31.38 -33.87
N ARG A 74 -23.62 -30.19 -34.44
CA ARG A 74 -24.07 -29.84 -35.79
C ARG A 74 -23.46 -30.76 -36.86
N TRP A 75 -22.16 -31.00 -36.82
CA TRP A 75 -21.47 -31.88 -37.77
C TRP A 75 -21.91 -33.34 -37.63
N GLY A 76 -22.09 -33.82 -36.40
CA GLY A 76 -22.64 -35.15 -36.14
C GLY A 76 -24.04 -35.32 -36.74
N LEU A 77 -24.93 -34.34 -36.51
CA LEU A 77 -26.29 -34.34 -37.08
C LEU A 77 -26.31 -34.25 -38.62
N GLN A 78 -25.23 -33.79 -39.24
CA GLN A 78 -25.08 -33.70 -40.70
C GLN A 78 -24.36 -34.91 -41.31
N GLY A 79 -23.88 -35.86 -40.50
CA GLY A 79 -23.05 -36.98 -40.98
C GLY A 79 -21.66 -36.53 -41.46
N ASN A 80 -21.19 -35.36 -41.02
CA ASN A 80 -19.96 -34.72 -41.50
C ASN A 80 -18.87 -34.61 -40.42
N ILE A 81 -18.88 -35.50 -39.42
CA ILE A 81 -17.95 -35.44 -38.29
C ILE A 81 -16.48 -35.58 -38.72
N GLN A 82 -16.22 -36.27 -39.84
CA GLN A 82 -14.90 -36.43 -40.44
C GLN A 82 -14.20 -35.11 -40.74
N LEU A 83 -14.96 -34.01 -40.94
CA LEU A 83 -14.41 -32.67 -41.14
C LEU A 83 -13.52 -32.22 -39.99
N LEU A 84 -13.65 -32.82 -38.81
CA LEU A 84 -12.82 -32.57 -37.65
C LEU A 84 -11.33 -32.86 -37.92
N TRP A 85 -11.00 -33.88 -38.71
CA TRP A 85 -9.62 -34.25 -39.03
C TRP A 85 -9.28 -34.15 -40.52
N THR A 86 -10.26 -34.04 -41.41
CA THR A 86 -10.01 -33.91 -42.86
C THR A 86 -9.94 -32.47 -43.34
N HIS A 87 -10.53 -31.52 -42.62
CA HIS A 87 -10.59 -30.11 -43.02
C HIS A 87 -9.67 -29.23 -42.15
N LYS A 88 -9.05 -28.22 -42.77
CA LYS A 88 -8.14 -27.26 -42.10
C LYS A 88 -8.75 -26.61 -40.87
N THR A 89 -10.01 -26.18 -40.95
CA THR A 89 -10.79 -25.62 -39.83
C THR A 89 -10.96 -26.60 -38.67
N GLY A 90 -11.22 -27.88 -38.97
CA GLY A 90 -11.35 -28.92 -37.95
C GLY A 90 -10.02 -29.19 -37.25
N LEU A 91 -8.95 -29.37 -38.01
CA LEU A 91 -7.62 -29.67 -37.46
C LEU A 91 -7.07 -28.52 -36.61
N SER A 92 -7.18 -27.29 -37.10
CA SER A 92 -6.81 -26.09 -36.32
C SER A 92 -7.67 -25.92 -35.07
N GLY A 93 -8.97 -26.21 -35.16
CA GLY A 93 -9.89 -26.20 -34.01
C GLY A 93 -9.51 -27.26 -32.97
N LEU A 94 -9.13 -28.47 -33.39
CA LEU A 94 -8.63 -29.52 -32.49
C LEU A 94 -7.38 -29.08 -31.73
N ILE A 95 -6.41 -28.46 -32.40
CA ILE A 95 -5.21 -27.92 -31.75
C ILE A 95 -5.60 -26.90 -30.68
N VAL A 96 -6.46 -25.94 -31.03
CA VAL A 96 -6.95 -24.91 -30.11
C VAL A 96 -7.63 -25.52 -28.89
N VAL A 97 -8.56 -26.46 -29.09
CA VAL A 97 -9.28 -27.13 -28.00
C VAL A 97 -8.35 -27.95 -27.12
N ALA A 98 -7.32 -28.59 -27.68
CA ALA A 98 -6.37 -29.39 -26.93
C ALA A 98 -5.46 -28.53 -26.03
N VAL A 99 -5.00 -27.37 -26.52
CA VAL A 99 -4.08 -26.51 -25.74
C VAL A 99 -4.79 -25.59 -24.75
N THR A 100 -6.03 -25.14 -25.04
CA THR A 100 -6.80 -24.24 -24.15
C THR A 100 -6.88 -24.71 -22.70
N PRO A 101 -7.21 -25.96 -22.34
CA PRO A 101 -7.29 -26.38 -20.95
C PRO A 101 -5.92 -26.35 -20.25
N ILE A 102 -4.83 -26.65 -20.97
CA ILE A 102 -3.46 -26.56 -20.43
C ILE A 102 -3.12 -25.11 -20.09
N ILE A 103 -3.47 -24.18 -20.99
CA ILE A 103 -3.22 -22.74 -20.82
C ILE A 103 -4.06 -22.17 -19.67
N THR A 104 -5.33 -22.53 -19.58
CA THR A 104 -6.33 -21.86 -18.73
C THR A 104 -6.52 -22.55 -17.38
N VAL A 105 -6.76 -23.87 -17.33
CA VAL A 105 -7.07 -24.59 -16.10
C VAL A 105 -5.91 -24.53 -15.11
N LEU A 106 -4.68 -24.65 -15.61
CA LEU A 106 -3.48 -24.54 -14.77
C LEU A 106 -3.36 -23.16 -14.11
N MET A 107 -3.84 -22.10 -14.76
CA MET A 107 -3.82 -20.75 -14.23
C MET A 107 -5.02 -20.40 -13.37
N ILE A 108 -6.20 -20.98 -13.63
CA ILE A 108 -7.45 -20.65 -12.93
C ILE A 108 -7.62 -21.50 -11.66
N SER A 109 -7.32 -22.80 -11.72
CA SER A 109 -7.65 -23.75 -10.66
C SER A 109 -6.77 -23.61 -9.40
N ASP A 110 -7.39 -23.34 -8.25
CA ASP A 110 -6.69 -23.27 -6.96
C ASP A 110 -6.04 -24.59 -6.54
N LYS A 111 -6.56 -25.73 -7.03
CA LYS A 111 -5.90 -27.03 -6.81
C LYS A 111 -4.59 -27.11 -7.58
N CYS A 112 -4.57 -26.62 -8.83
CA CYS A 112 -3.37 -26.57 -9.65
C CYS A 112 -2.36 -25.55 -9.11
N LYS A 113 -2.81 -24.35 -8.73
CA LYS A 113 -1.95 -23.30 -8.13
C LYS A 113 -1.19 -23.80 -6.89
N ARG A 114 -1.82 -24.66 -6.08
CA ARG A 114 -1.21 -25.25 -4.87
C ARG A 114 -0.28 -26.44 -5.14
N ARG A 115 -0.48 -27.17 -6.24
CA ARG A 115 0.25 -28.43 -6.53
C ARG A 115 1.36 -28.26 -7.56
N ILE A 116 1.26 -27.27 -8.44
CA ILE A 116 2.17 -27.08 -9.57
C ILE A 116 2.87 -25.74 -9.41
N LYS A 117 4.20 -25.78 -9.42
CA LYS A 117 5.05 -24.59 -9.33
C LYS A 117 4.65 -23.54 -10.37
N TYR A 118 4.73 -22.27 -9.98
CA TYR A 118 4.38 -21.15 -10.84
C TYR A 118 5.14 -21.18 -12.17
N GLU A 119 6.44 -21.47 -12.16
CA GLU A 119 7.26 -21.51 -13.37
C GLU A 119 6.81 -22.56 -14.39
N ILE A 120 6.37 -23.73 -13.93
CA ILE A 120 5.84 -24.77 -14.83
C ILE A 120 4.51 -24.29 -15.43
N ARG A 121 3.62 -23.73 -14.60
CA ARG A 121 2.33 -23.19 -15.07
C ARG A 121 2.55 -22.08 -16.10
N LYS A 122 3.43 -21.13 -15.80
CA LYS A 122 3.82 -20.03 -16.69
C LYS A 122 4.45 -20.55 -17.99
N GLY A 123 5.34 -21.54 -17.90
CA GLY A 123 5.93 -22.23 -19.04
C GLY A 123 4.88 -22.82 -19.98
N LEU A 124 3.94 -23.59 -19.41
CA LEU A 124 2.83 -24.20 -20.16
C LEU A 124 1.84 -23.17 -20.70
N HIS A 125 1.71 -22.01 -20.05
CA HIS A 125 0.85 -20.93 -20.53
C HIS A 125 1.35 -20.32 -21.85
N TYR A 126 2.66 -20.37 -22.15
CA TYR A 126 3.19 -19.95 -23.46
C TYR A 126 2.69 -20.80 -24.65
N LEU A 127 1.99 -21.91 -24.40
CA LEU A 127 1.21 -22.61 -25.44
C LEU A 127 0.13 -21.71 -26.07
N PHE A 128 -0.12 -20.50 -25.54
CA PHE A 128 -0.92 -19.48 -26.23
C PHE A 128 -0.40 -19.16 -27.64
N TYR A 129 0.90 -19.34 -27.94
CA TYR A 129 1.41 -19.21 -29.32
C TYR A 129 0.80 -20.26 -30.25
N ALA A 130 0.72 -21.52 -29.80
CA ALA A 130 0.08 -22.59 -30.55
C ALA A 130 -1.43 -22.32 -30.71
N PHE A 131 -2.08 -21.83 -29.65
CA PHE A 131 -3.47 -21.38 -29.71
C PHE A 131 -3.66 -20.27 -30.76
N ALA A 132 -2.85 -19.21 -30.72
CA ALA A 132 -2.98 -18.06 -31.61
C ALA A 132 -2.73 -18.44 -33.08
N VAL A 133 -1.67 -19.21 -33.35
CA VAL A 133 -1.37 -19.71 -34.70
C VAL A 133 -2.48 -20.64 -35.19
N GLY A 134 -3.02 -21.52 -34.34
CA GLY A 134 -4.17 -22.36 -34.66
C GLY A 134 -5.39 -21.52 -35.04
N MET A 135 -5.71 -20.48 -34.27
CA MET A 135 -6.81 -19.55 -34.57
C MET A 135 -6.62 -18.83 -35.90
N CYS A 136 -5.39 -18.50 -36.31
CA CYS A 136 -5.12 -17.90 -37.61
C CYS A 136 -5.51 -18.79 -38.81
N PHE A 137 -5.66 -20.09 -38.60
CA PHE A 137 -6.04 -21.04 -39.63
C PHE A 137 -7.44 -21.62 -39.44
N HIS A 138 -8.16 -21.18 -38.41
CA HIS A 138 -9.44 -21.76 -38.02
C HIS A 138 -10.59 -21.35 -38.95
N ALA A 139 -10.81 -20.05 -39.16
CA ALA A 139 -11.88 -19.56 -40.03
C ALA A 139 -11.31 -18.84 -41.28
N PRO A 140 -11.71 -19.23 -42.50
CA PRO A 140 -11.27 -18.56 -43.72
C PRO A 140 -11.86 -17.15 -43.84
N THR A 141 -11.04 -16.22 -44.33
CA THR A 141 -11.39 -14.80 -44.59
C THR A 141 -12.22 -14.61 -45.85
N SER A 142 -12.26 -15.59 -46.76
CA SER A 142 -12.89 -15.52 -48.09
C SER A 142 -14.42 -15.45 -48.07
N GLY A 143 -15.04 -15.37 -46.90
CA GLY A 143 -16.48 -15.47 -46.77
C GLY A 143 -17.23 -14.16 -46.60
N ILE A 144 -16.70 -12.95 -46.79
CA ILE A 144 -17.43 -11.69 -46.48
C ILE A 144 -18.86 -11.74 -47.06
N PRO A 145 -19.94 -11.57 -46.24
CA PRO A 145 -19.98 -11.25 -44.80
C PRO A 145 -20.03 -12.45 -43.82
N ASN A 146 -20.06 -13.67 -44.35
CA ASN A 146 -20.11 -14.96 -43.65
C ASN A 146 -18.75 -15.54 -43.20
N GLY A 147 -17.64 -14.91 -43.54
CA GLY A 147 -16.26 -15.33 -43.22
C GLY A 147 -15.74 -14.68 -41.94
N GLY A 148 -14.77 -15.33 -41.28
CA GLY A 148 -14.20 -14.83 -40.03
C GLY A 148 -12.96 -13.96 -40.26
N PHE A 149 -12.86 -12.82 -39.56
CA PHE A 149 -11.65 -11.98 -39.53
C PHE A 149 -10.60 -12.47 -38.52
N ILE A 150 -10.68 -13.72 -38.10
CA ILE A 150 -9.89 -14.20 -36.95
C ILE A 150 -8.39 -14.22 -37.28
N ALA A 151 -8.02 -14.58 -38.51
CA ALA A 151 -6.64 -14.64 -38.96
C ALA A 151 -5.91 -13.28 -38.90
N PRO A 152 -6.42 -12.21 -39.51
CA PRO A 152 -5.77 -10.90 -39.39
C PRO A 152 -5.81 -10.37 -37.95
N VAL A 153 -6.88 -10.59 -37.19
CA VAL A 153 -7.00 -10.10 -35.81
C VAL A 153 -5.97 -10.79 -34.89
N LEU A 154 -5.89 -12.13 -34.90
CA LEU A 154 -4.96 -12.86 -34.05
C LEU A 154 -3.52 -12.77 -34.56
N GLY A 155 -3.32 -12.72 -35.87
CA GLY A 155 -2.03 -12.44 -36.48
C GLY A 155 -1.47 -11.10 -36.01
N PHE A 156 -2.30 -10.05 -36.00
CA PHE A 156 -1.91 -8.75 -35.45
C PHE A 156 -1.61 -8.83 -33.95
N CYS A 157 -2.50 -9.44 -33.15
CA CYS A 157 -2.32 -9.53 -31.69
C CYS A 157 -1.03 -10.26 -31.31
N ILE A 158 -0.73 -11.40 -31.94
CA ILE A 158 0.47 -12.18 -31.64
C ILE A 158 1.74 -11.49 -32.12
N ALA A 159 1.70 -10.83 -33.29
CA ALA A 159 2.83 -10.06 -33.80
C ALA A 159 3.12 -8.86 -32.88
N LEU A 160 2.09 -8.11 -32.49
CA LEU A 160 2.20 -6.99 -31.56
C LEU A 160 2.78 -7.44 -30.21
N TYR A 161 2.24 -8.51 -29.61
CA TYR A 161 2.75 -9.06 -28.36
C TYR A 161 4.23 -9.47 -28.48
N THR A 162 4.61 -10.14 -29.57
CA THR A 162 5.98 -10.61 -29.79
C THR A 162 6.95 -9.43 -29.92
N LEU A 163 6.56 -8.41 -30.70
CA LEU A 163 7.35 -7.19 -30.86
C LEU A 163 7.45 -6.41 -29.55
N ASP A 164 6.37 -6.31 -28.77
CA ASP A 164 6.36 -5.68 -27.45
C ASP A 164 7.31 -6.41 -26.48
N ALA A 165 7.21 -7.74 -26.39
CA ALA A 165 8.07 -8.56 -25.54
C ALA A 165 9.55 -8.44 -25.94
N LEU A 166 9.84 -8.43 -27.25
CA LEU A 166 11.19 -8.24 -27.77
C LEU A 166 11.71 -6.84 -27.43
N TYR A 167 10.88 -5.80 -27.58
CA TYR A 167 11.24 -4.43 -27.22
C TYR A 167 11.57 -4.32 -25.73
N VAL A 168 10.76 -4.93 -24.86
CA VAL A 168 11.01 -4.99 -23.42
C VAL A 168 12.34 -5.68 -23.13
N TYR A 169 12.59 -6.83 -23.75
CA TYR A 169 13.80 -7.61 -23.55
C TYR A 169 15.07 -6.89 -24.02
N VAL A 170 15.01 -6.18 -25.15
CA VAL A 170 16.19 -5.54 -25.76
C VAL A 170 16.43 -4.13 -25.24
N PHE A 171 15.38 -3.33 -25.04
CA PHE A 171 15.51 -1.88 -24.78
C PHE A 171 15.05 -1.44 -23.39
N MET A 172 14.25 -2.25 -22.69
CA MET A 172 13.77 -1.95 -21.34
C MET A 172 14.41 -2.85 -20.27
N THR A 173 15.41 -3.64 -20.65
CA THR A 173 16.13 -4.52 -19.74
C THR A 173 17.58 -4.08 -19.65
N GLU A 174 18.06 -3.84 -18.43
CA GLU A 174 19.44 -3.42 -18.18
C GLU A 174 20.08 -4.28 -17.09
N LYS A 175 21.40 -4.45 -17.21
CA LYS A 175 22.23 -5.10 -16.21
C LYS A 175 22.75 -4.05 -15.24
N ILE A 176 22.66 -4.34 -13.94
CA ILE A 176 23.25 -3.51 -12.90
C ILE A 176 24.31 -4.35 -12.19
N ASP A 177 25.57 -3.91 -12.24
CA ASP A 177 26.70 -4.67 -11.69
C ASP A 177 26.91 -4.46 -10.18
N THR A 178 26.44 -3.33 -9.64
CA THR A 178 26.77 -2.84 -8.29
C THR A 178 25.55 -2.77 -7.36
N THR A 179 24.60 -3.68 -7.50
CA THR A 179 23.41 -3.72 -6.63
C THR A 179 23.80 -4.16 -5.21
N ILE A 180 23.37 -3.36 -4.23
CA ILE A 180 23.64 -3.58 -2.81
C ILE A 180 22.49 -4.37 -2.21
N PHE A 181 22.81 -5.46 -1.53
CA PHE A 181 21.85 -6.29 -0.81
C PHE A 181 22.08 -6.14 0.70
N HIS A 182 21.03 -5.83 1.42
CA HIS A 182 21.01 -5.77 2.88
C HIS A 182 20.03 -6.83 3.40
N VAL A 183 20.51 -7.69 4.29
CA VAL A 183 19.80 -8.90 4.73
C VAL A 183 19.07 -8.58 6.02
N LEU A 184 17.76 -8.72 6.01
CA LEU A 184 16.87 -8.55 7.16
C LEU A 184 16.44 -9.95 7.68
N PRO A 185 15.97 -10.07 8.92
CA PRO A 185 15.51 -11.36 9.45
C PRO A 185 14.44 -12.06 8.60
N SER A 186 13.50 -11.30 8.03
CA SER A 186 12.39 -11.83 7.21
C SER A 186 12.54 -11.64 5.70
N GLY A 187 13.64 -11.05 5.24
CA GLY A 187 13.74 -10.67 3.84
C GLY A 187 15.04 -10.00 3.47
N VAL A 188 15.04 -9.39 2.29
CA VAL A 188 16.19 -8.71 1.71
C VAL A 188 15.74 -7.36 1.17
N GLU A 189 16.47 -6.33 1.56
CA GLU A 189 16.44 -5.03 0.91
C GLU A 189 17.48 -5.04 -0.22
N MET A 190 17.06 -4.62 -1.41
CA MET A 190 17.91 -4.50 -2.58
C MET A 190 17.90 -3.04 -3.04
N THR A 191 19.06 -2.39 -3.04
CA THR A 191 19.25 -1.02 -3.53
C THR A 191 20.12 -1.00 -4.78
N MET A 192 19.63 -0.40 -5.86
CA MET A 192 20.28 -0.40 -7.18
C MET A 192 20.32 1.02 -7.76
N ALA A 193 21.42 1.38 -8.41
CA ALA A 193 21.52 2.61 -9.20
C ALA A 193 21.10 2.31 -10.64
N VAL A 194 20.01 2.94 -11.10
CA VAL A 194 19.43 2.70 -12.43
C VAL A 194 19.89 3.75 -13.44
N SER A 195 19.87 3.40 -14.74
CA SER A 195 20.28 4.35 -15.79
C SER A 195 19.32 5.54 -15.91
N GLU A 196 19.78 6.63 -16.55
CA GLU A 196 18.91 7.78 -16.84
C GLU A 196 17.73 7.39 -17.74
N SER A 197 17.94 6.47 -18.68
CA SER A 197 16.88 5.95 -19.56
C SER A 197 15.80 5.23 -18.76
N PHE A 198 16.19 4.45 -17.75
CA PHE A 198 15.25 3.80 -16.83
C PHE A 198 14.47 4.85 -16.02
N GLN A 199 15.16 5.86 -15.49
CA GLN A 199 14.55 6.94 -14.70
C GLN A 199 13.53 7.73 -15.51
N LYS A 200 13.85 8.12 -16.75
CA LYS A 200 12.94 8.86 -17.64
C LYS A 200 11.66 8.09 -17.98
N ARG A 201 11.71 6.75 -17.93
CA ARG A 201 10.54 5.90 -18.15
C ARG A 201 9.64 5.80 -16.92
N MET A 202 10.19 6.04 -15.72
CA MET A 202 9.50 5.91 -14.44
C MET A 202 8.69 7.16 -14.10
N ASN A 203 7.38 7.00 -13.88
CA ASN A 203 6.57 8.06 -13.27
C ASN A 203 6.53 7.84 -11.76
N LYS A 204 7.48 8.41 -10.99
CA LYS A 204 7.59 8.41 -9.51
C LYS A 204 7.23 7.09 -8.75
N GLY A 205 7.19 5.96 -9.46
CA GLY A 205 6.60 4.70 -9.04
C GLY A 205 6.51 3.66 -10.15
N GLY A 206 6.13 2.45 -9.78
CA GLY A 206 5.90 1.35 -10.72
C GLY A 206 6.45 0.00 -10.25
N ILE A 207 6.35 -0.97 -11.15
CA ILE A 207 6.80 -2.34 -10.96
C ILE A 207 7.97 -2.60 -11.90
N ALA A 208 8.98 -3.34 -11.45
CA ALA A 208 9.99 -3.89 -12.35
C ALA A 208 10.19 -5.38 -12.10
N TYR A 209 10.65 -6.07 -13.14
CA TYR A 209 10.98 -7.48 -13.06
C TYR A 209 12.46 -7.63 -12.80
N VAL A 210 12.81 -8.37 -11.76
CA VAL A 210 14.19 -8.60 -11.32
C VAL A 210 14.56 -10.05 -11.62
N CYS A 211 15.75 -10.23 -12.19
CA CYS A 211 16.42 -11.51 -12.34
C CYS A 211 17.76 -11.45 -11.62
N LEU A 212 18.02 -12.47 -10.79
CA LEU A 212 19.25 -12.66 -10.02
C LEU A 212 19.96 -13.91 -10.57
N PRO A 213 20.88 -13.79 -11.55
CA PRO A 213 21.46 -14.93 -12.25
C PRO A 213 22.21 -15.93 -11.36
N TRP A 214 22.66 -15.47 -10.19
CA TRP A 214 23.34 -16.28 -9.17
C TRP A 214 22.39 -17.10 -8.30
N VAL A 215 21.06 -16.90 -8.42
CA VAL A 215 20.02 -17.79 -7.88
C VAL A 215 19.39 -18.59 -9.01
N SER A 216 18.95 -17.91 -10.06
CA SER A 216 18.37 -18.53 -11.25
C SER A 216 18.55 -17.63 -12.47
N LYS A 217 19.01 -18.21 -13.58
CA LYS A 217 19.21 -17.50 -14.85
C LYS A 217 17.92 -17.22 -15.61
N THR A 218 16.84 -17.93 -15.29
CA THR A 218 15.60 -17.93 -16.08
C THR A 218 14.41 -17.30 -15.36
N GLN A 219 14.48 -17.16 -14.05
CA GLN A 219 13.36 -16.64 -13.26
C GLN A 219 13.40 -15.11 -13.17
N TRP A 220 12.24 -14.51 -13.45
CA TRP A 220 12.01 -13.08 -13.40
C TRP A 220 10.80 -12.81 -12.50
N HIS A 221 11.02 -12.05 -11.44
CA HIS A 221 10.02 -11.77 -10.41
C HIS A 221 9.71 -10.28 -10.37
N ALA A 222 8.43 -9.94 -10.37
CA ALA A 222 7.98 -8.56 -10.28
C ALA A 222 8.21 -8.02 -8.86
N PHE A 223 8.57 -6.76 -8.71
CA PHE A 223 8.62 -6.06 -7.44
C PHE A 223 8.27 -4.59 -7.63
N SER A 224 7.58 -3.99 -6.65
CA SER A 224 7.41 -2.54 -6.59
C SER A 224 8.75 -1.85 -6.39
N LEU A 225 8.93 -0.73 -7.08
CA LEU A 225 10.10 0.12 -6.93
C LEU A 225 9.79 1.27 -5.98
N PHE A 226 10.66 1.46 -4.99
CA PHE A 226 10.70 2.65 -4.16
C PHE A 226 11.91 3.50 -4.55
N GLU A 227 11.76 4.82 -4.48
CA GLU A 227 12.84 5.77 -4.77
C GLU A 227 13.45 6.27 -3.47
N ASP A 228 14.77 6.24 -3.36
CA ASP A 228 15.45 6.78 -2.17
C ASP A 228 15.22 8.30 -2.10
N PRO A 229 14.61 8.83 -1.02
CA PRO A 229 14.38 10.25 -0.81
C PRO A 229 15.62 11.12 -0.97
N ARG A 230 16.79 10.56 -0.64
CA ARG A 230 18.08 11.25 -0.64
C ARG A 230 18.77 11.19 -2.00
N ASN A 231 18.39 10.24 -2.86
CA ASN A 231 19.02 10.04 -4.16
C ASN A 231 18.06 9.39 -5.16
N ASN A 232 17.48 10.21 -6.04
CA ASN A 232 16.53 9.78 -7.06
C ASN A 232 17.06 8.72 -8.04
N ARG A 233 18.39 8.59 -8.20
CA ARG A 233 19.02 7.57 -9.07
C ARG A 233 18.99 6.18 -8.45
N LYS A 234 18.81 6.08 -7.13
CA LYS A 234 18.73 4.81 -6.41
C LYS A 234 17.29 4.36 -6.30
N LYS A 235 17.04 3.13 -6.74
CA LYS A 235 15.78 2.44 -6.56
C LYS A 235 15.96 1.30 -5.56
N GLN A 236 14.95 1.08 -4.74
CA GLN A 236 14.94 0.08 -3.70
C GLN A 236 13.79 -0.90 -3.92
N VAL A 237 14.03 -2.15 -3.57
CA VAL A 237 13.07 -3.25 -3.58
C VAL A 237 13.16 -3.98 -2.26
N PHE A 238 12.01 -4.29 -1.68
CA PHE A 238 11.91 -5.11 -0.48
C PHE A 238 11.30 -6.45 -0.82
N MET A 239 12.04 -7.51 -0.50
CA MET A 239 11.70 -8.88 -0.84
C MET A 239 11.55 -9.70 0.43
N LEU A 240 10.36 -10.23 0.69
CA LEU A 240 10.14 -11.18 1.79
C LEU A 240 10.52 -12.61 1.40
N LYS A 241 11.14 -13.35 2.32
CA LYS A 241 11.41 -14.78 2.17
C LYS A 241 10.12 -15.59 2.36
N THR A 242 9.35 -15.72 1.30
CA THR A 242 7.98 -16.30 1.32
C THR A 242 7.75 -17.36 0.25
N GLY A 243 8.51 -17.31 -0.83
CA GLY A 243 8.50 -18.30 -1.90
C GLY A 243 9.82 -19.07 -1.96
N ASP A 244 9.87 -20.09 -2.81
CA ASP A 244 11.07 -20.89 -3.04
C ASP A 244 12.23 -20.03 -3.56
N TRP A 245 11.96 -19.16 -4.55
CA TRP A 245 12.98 -18.26 -5.08
C TRP A 245 13.42 -17.19 -4.08
N THR A 246 12.50 -16.51 -3.40
CA THR A 246 12.86 -15.45 -2.45
C THR A 246 13.58 -15.99 -1.21
N THR A 247 13.29 -17.24 -0.81
CA THR A 247 14.05 -17.94 0.23
C THR A 247 15.45 -18.27 -0.26
N ALA A 248 15.61 -18.80 -1.47
CA ALA A 248 16.93 -19.06 -2.04
C ALA A 248 17.79 -17.79 -2.20
N VAL A 249 17.17 -16.65 -2.50
CA VAL A 249 17.83 -15.33 -2.50
C VAL A 249 18.34 -14.98 -1.10
N HIS A 250 17.50 -15.13 -0.08
CA HIS A 250 17.87 -14.86 1.32
C HIS A 250 19.01 -15.78 1.77
N ASP A 251 18.91 -17.09 1.53
CA ASP A 251 19.92 -18.08 1.95
C ASP A 251 21.29 -17.85 1.29
N ALA A 252 21.29 -17.39 0.03
CA ALA A 252 22.51 -17.08 -0.70
C ALA A 252 23.19 -15.76 -0.24
N LEU A 253 22.55 -15.00 0.65
CA LEU A 253 23.02 -13.72 1.18
C LEU A 253 23.17 -13.81 2.72
N GLN A 254 24.40 -14.01 3.19
CA GLN A 254 24.69 -14.13 4.64
C GLN A 254 25.03 -12.81 5.32
N ARG A 255 25.36 -11.78 4.53
CA ARG A 255 25.76 -10.45 4.99
C ARG A 255 25.51 -9.43 3.90
N LYS A 256 25.63 -8.14 4.26
CA LYS A 256 25.64 -7.06 3.28
C LYS A 256 26.66 -7.34 2.18
N THR A 257 26.21 -7.35 0.93
CA THR A 257 27.03 -7.71 -0.23
C THR A 257 26.61 -6.93 -1.46
N VAL A 258 27.48 -6.89 -2.47
CA VAL A 258 27.25 -6.24 -3.75
C VAL A 258 27.31 -7.32 -4.83
N ARG A 259 26.26 -7.44 -5.65
CA ARG A 259 26.17 -8.47 -6.69
C ARG A 259 25.47 -7.95 -7.95
N PRO A 260 25.77 -8.54 -9.12
CA PRO A 260 25.09 -8.17 -10.35
C PRO A 260 23.67 -8.72 -10.40
N MET A 261 22.81 -8.01 -11.14
CA MET A 261 21.42 -8.39 -11.40
C MET A 261 20.94 -7.82 -12.73
N TRP A 262 19.77 -8.28 -13.19
CA TRP A 262 19.07 -7.75 -14.34
C TRP A 262 17.71 -7.21 -13.95
N ILE A 263 17.36 -6.04 -14.45
CA ILE A 263 16.07 -5.39 -14.21
C ILE A 263 15.40 -5.10 -15.54
N SER A 264 14.12 -5.41 -15.63
CA SER A 264 13.27 -5.12 -16.79
C SER A 264 12.11 -4.21 -16.37
N GLY A 265 11.96 -3.06 -17.04
CA GLY A 265 10.95 -2.07 -16.72
C GLY A 265 11.47 -0.62 -16.84
N PRO A 266 10.89 0.32 -16.06
CA PRO A 266 9.75 0.16 -15.16
C PRO A 266 8.42 0.01 -15.91
N PHE A 267 7.44 -0.62 -15.27
CA PHE A 267 6.07 -0.80 -15.76
C PHE A 267 5.07 -0.11 -14.85
N ILE A 268 3.88 0.18 -15.39
CA ILE A 268 2.75 0.78 -14.66
C ILE A 268 2.35 -0.12 -13.48
N SER A 269 2.14 0.48 -12.32
CA SER A 269 1.46 -0.15 -11.18
C SER A 269 -0.01 0.28 -11.16
N PRO A 270 -0.95 -0.61 -10.75
CA PRO A 270 -2.32 -0.23 -10.40
C PRO A 270 -2.42 0.96 -9.43
N PHE A 271 -1.42 1.16 -8.57
CA PHE A 271 -1.36 2.32 -7.66
C PHE A 271 -1.27 3.68 -8.39
N ASN A 272 -0.96 3.70 -9.68
CA ASN A 272 -1.07 4.92 -10.49
C ASN A 272 -2.50 5.47 -10.55
N ALA A 273 -3.53 4.65 -10.27
CA ALA A 273 -4.91 5.11 -10.13
C ALA A 273 -5.09 6.15 -9.01
N ALA A 274 -4.15 6.23 -8.06
CA ALA A 274 -4.16 7.23 -6.99
C ALA A 274 -4.29 8.67 -7.52
N VAL A 275 -3.77 8.95 -8.72
CA VAL A 275 -3.87 10.27 -9.35
C VAL A 275 -5.31 10.71 -9.64
N LEU A 276 -6.28 9.80 -9.64
CA LEU A 276 -7.69 10.11 -9.88
C LEU A 276 -8.42 10.67 -8.65
N TYR A 277 -7.81 10.63 -7.47
CA TYR A 277 -8.48 10.94 -6.20
C TYR A 277 -7.77 12.07 -5.46
N ASP A 278 -8.53 13.01 -4.92
CA ASP A 278 -8.01 14.16 -4.16
C ASP A 278 -7.62 13.73 -2.75
N ASN A 279 -8.42 12.85 -2.16
CA ASN A 279 -8.17 12.22 -0.87
C ASN A 279 -7.92 10.72 -1.07
N GLN A 280 -6.78 10.24 -0.58
CA GLN A 280 -6.38 8.84 -0.76
C GLN A 280 -6.23 8.16 0.60
N ILE A 281 -6.67 6.90 0.69
CA ILE A 281 -6.39 6.01 1.81
C ILE A 281 -5.62 4.80 1.27
N LEU A 282 -4.31 4.81 1.51
CA LEU A 282 -3.39 3.74 1.12
C LEU A 282 -3.34 2.72 2.26
N VAL A 283 -3.87 1.53 2.00
CA VAL A 283 -3.83 0.41 2.94
C VAL A 283 -2.74 -0.55 2.49
N ALA A 284 -1.82 -0.87 3.39
CA ALA A 284 -0.69 -1.75 3.11
C ALA A 284 -0.61 -2.88 4.14
N SER A 285 -0.18 -4.06 3.72
CA SER A 285 0.22 -5.12 4.66
C SER A 285 1.57 -5.72 4.30
N GLY A 286 2.50 -5.80 5.27
CA GLY A 286 3.87 -6.24 5.03
C GLY A 286 4.57 -5.39 3.96
N ILE A 287 5.20 -6.02 2.97
CA ILE A 287 5.89 -5.34 1.85
C ILE A 287 5.00 -4.48 0.95
N GLY A 288 3.67 -4.60 1.08
CA GLY A 288 2.72 -3.78 0.32
C GLY A 288 2.82 -2.28 0.64
N ILE A 289 3.65 -1.91 1.62
CA ILE A 289 4.01 -0.53 1.91
C ILE A 289 4.80 0.12 0.76
N THR A 290 5.60 -0.64 0.01
CA THR A 290 6.46 -0.12 -1.08
C THR A 290 5.68 0.70 -2.13
N PRO A 291 4.60 0.19 -2.77
CA PRO A 291 3.81 0.99 -3.70
C PRO A 291 3.09 2.17 -3.02
N ALA A 292 2.68 2.02 -1.75
CA ALA A 292 2.05 3.11 -1.01
C ALA A 292 3.01 4.29 -0.78
N LEU A 293 4.26 4.02 -0.40
CA LEU A 293 5.29 5.04 -0.25
C LEU A 293 5.62 5.75 -1.57
N SER A 294 5.61 5.00 -2.67
CA SER A 294 5.79 5.59 -4.00
C SER A 294 4.67 6.58 -4.33
N VAL A 295 3.41 6.26 -4.03
CA VAL A 295 2.27 7.17 -4.20
C VAL A 295 2.39 8.40 -3.29
N ILE A 296 2.75 8.21 -2.02
CA ILE A 296 2.98 9.32 -1.07
C ILE A 296 4.04 10.26 -1.63
N ASN A 297 5.21 9.74 -2.02
CA ASN A 297 6.28 10.57 -2.59
C ASN A 297 5.85 11.27 -3.89
N ALA A 298 4.99 10.62 -4.68
CA ALA A 298 4.52 11.17 -5.95
C ALA A 298 3.52 12.33 -5.77
N HIS A 299 2.66 12.25 -4.75
CA HIS A 299 1.44 13.07 -4.67
C HIS A 299 1.30 13.89 -3.39
N LYS A 300 2.15 13.73 -2.37
CA LYS A 300 2.04 14.41 -1.06
C LYS A 300 1.91 15.94 -1.13
N GLU A 301 2.48 16.58 -2.14
CA GLU A 301 2.45 18.04 -2.30
C GLU A 301 1.15 18.57 -2.93
N LEU A 302 0.37 17.69 -3.58
CA LEU A 302 -0.79 18.08 -4.38
C LEU A 302 -2.09 17.45 -3.89
N ARG A 303 -2.00 16.39 -3.09
CA ARG A 303 -3.12 15.53 -2.70
C ARG A 303 -2.95 15.09 -1.25
N ARG A 304 -4.08 14.89 -0.57
CA ARG A 304 -4.08 14.37 0.79
C ARG A 304 -3.97 12.86 0.75
N VAL A 305 -2.90 12.32 1.34
CA VAL A 305 -2.59 10.89 1.27
C VAL A 305 -2.48 10.34 2.68
N ASN A 306 -3.45 9.52 3.07
CA ASN A 306 -3.48 8.81 4.34
C ASN A 306 -2.90 7.40 4.14
N LEU A 307 -2.14 6.92 5.11
CA LEU A 307 -1.54 5.60 5.14
C LEU A 307 -2.10 4.80 6.32
N ILE A 308 -2.51 3.56 6.05
CA ILE A 308 -2.80 2.54 7.06
C ILE A 308 -1.92 1.34 6.74
N TRP A 309 -0.87 1.12 7.51
CA TRP A 309 0.07 0.04 7.30
C TRP A 309 0.02 -0.99 8.41
N ALA A 310 -0.34 -2.23 8.10
CA ALA A 310 -0.24 -3.35 9.01
C ALA A 310 1.08 -4.10 8.80
N CYS A 311 1.99 -4.02 9.78
CA CYS A 311 3.27 -4.73 9.77
C CYS A 311 3.38 -5.71 10.94
N ARG A 312 4.09 -6.81 10.75
CA ARG A 312 4.40 -7.77 11.83
C ARG A 312 5.88 -7.88 12.14
N ASP A 313 6.72 -7.34 11.26
CA ASP A 313 8.16 -7.48 11.34
C ASP A 313 8.74 -6.18 11.89
N ALA A 314 9.47 -6.29 13.02
CA ALA A 314 10.05 -5.13 13.69
C ALA A 314 11.14 -4.48 12.83
N ALA A 315 12.05 -5.27 12.25
CA ALA A 315 13.16 -4.76 11.44
C ALA A 315 12.67 -4.06 10.17
N MET A 316 11.61 -4.57 9.54
CA MET A 316 10.95 -3.90 8.42
C MET A 316 10.35 -2.57 8.86
N LEU A 317 9.64 -2.54 9.99
CA LEU A 317 9.04 -1.33 10.51
C LEU A 317 10.09 -0.26 10.81
N GLU A 318 11.12 -0.62 11.56
CA GLU A 318 12.26 0.25 11.89
C GLU A 318 12.91 0.81 10.63
N PHE A 319 13.21 -0.05 9.66
CA PHE A 319 13.81 0.36 8.39
C PHE A 319 12.98 1.44 7.67
N TYR A 320 11.67 1.20 7.52
CA TYR A 320 10.83 2.13 6.78
C TYR A 320 10.60 3.43 7.53
N ILE A 321 10.49 3.41 8.86
CA ILE A 321 10.37 4.63 9.65
C ILE A 321 11.58 5.55 9.45
N GLU A 322 12.78 5.00 9.38
CA GLU A 322 14.00 5.78 9.13
C GLU A 322 14.06 6.40 7.71
N HIS A 323 13.37 5.80 6.74
CA HIS A 323 13.49 6.13 5.31
C HIS A 323 12.20 6.66 4.67
N MET A 324 11.10 6.71 5.41
CA MET A 324 9.79 7.10 4.90
C MET A 324 9.70 8.63 4.84
N ILE A 325 9.33 9.14 3.66
CA ILE A 325 8.81 10.50 3.57
C ILE A 325 7.34 10.46 3.96
N VAL A 326 6.98 11.23 4.98
CA VAL A 326 5.63 11.31 5.50
C VAL A 326 4.89 12.47 4.85
N ASN A 327 3.62 12.28 4.46
CA ASN A 327 2.76 13.39 4.01
C ASN A 327 2.26 14.15 5.24
N SER A 328 2.64 15.42 5.42
CA SER A 328 2.25 16.27 6.55
C SER A 328 0.74 16.37 6.77
N ASP A 329 -0.03 16.28 5.68
CA ASP A 329 -1.46 16.55 5.67
C ASP A 329 -2.28 15.24 5.73
N GLY A 330 -1.62 14.10 5.84
CA GLY A 330 -2.25 12.78 5.93
C GLY A 330 -2.06 12.11 7.29
N TRP A 331 -3.01 11.25 7.68
CA TRP A 331 -2.83 10.31 8.79
C TRP A 331 -1.90 9.17 8.35
N ASN A 332 -0.85 8.86 9.11
CA ASN A 332 0.05 7.74 8.82
C ASN A 332 0.00 6.72 9.96
N LEU A 333 -0.97 5.82 9.90
CA LEU A 333 -1.25 4.85 10.96
C LEU A 333 -0.53 3.55 10.69
N ILE A 334 0.38 3.18 11.60
CA ILE A 334 1.13 1.93 11.54
C ILE A 334 0.61 1.00 12.62
N PHE A 335 0.00 -0.10 12.20
CA PHE A 335 -0.47 -1.16 13.08
C PHE A 335 0.58 -2.25 13.19
N TYR A 336 1.33 -2.24 14.29
CA TYR A 336 2.30 -3.28 14.62
C TYR A 336 1.59 -4.49 15.25
N THR A 337 1.61 -5.60 14.51
CA THR A 337 0.97 -6.88 14.85
C THR A 337 1.98 -7.96 15.27
N GLY A 338 3.26 -7.60 15.34
CA GLY A 338 4.35 -8.49 15.75
C GLY A 338 4.40 -8.69 17.26
N LYS A 339 5.20 -9.68 17.69
CA LYS A 339 5.42 -9.97 19.11
C LYS A 339 6.70 -9.36 19.65
N ASP A 340 7.65 -9.06 18.76
CA ASP A 340 8.95 -8.55 19.13
C ASP A 340 8.81 -7.12 19.65
N SER A 341 9.67 -6.72 20.58
CA SER A 341 9.73 -5.34 21.03
C SER A 341 10.34 -4.48 19.94
N LEU A 342 9.71 -3.34 19.66
CA LEU A 342 10.30 -2.30 18.81
C LEU A 342 11.40 -1.56 19.58
N ASP A 343 12.37 -1.02 18.86
CA ASP A 343 13.34 -0.09 19.44
C ASP A 343 12.60 1.08 20.14
N PRO A 344 12.90 1.41 21.41
CA PRO A 344 12.32 2.56 22.10
C PRO A 344 12.46 3.90 21.36
N ALA A 345 13.46 4.06 20.48
CA ALA A 345 13.59 5.24 19.61
C ALA A 345 12.43 5.37 18.60
N VAL A 346 11.81 4.25 18.23
CA VAL A 346 10.66 4.21 17.31
C VAL A 346 9.35 4.58 18.03
N ASP A 347 9.20 4.22 19.30
CA ASP A 347 8.06 4.63 20.15
C ASP A 347 8.04 6.15 20.43
N GLY A 348 9.13 6.87 20.15
CA GLY A 348 9.29 8.31 20.41
C GLY A 348 9.04 9.24 19.23
N MET A 349 8.73 8.74 18.03
CA MET A 349 8.50 9.58 16.85
C MET A 349 7.09 10.18 16.86
N ASN A 350 6.94 11.34 17.51
CA ASN A 350 5.74 12.17 17.45
C ASN A 350 5.73 13.00 16.16
N THR A 351 5.43 12.34 15.07
CA THR A 351 4.93 12.98 13.85
C THR A 351 3.48 12.52 13.65
N ASN A 352 2.83 12.98 12.60
CA ASN A 352 1.60 12.40 12.03
C ASN A 352 1.68 10.89 11.67
N VAL A 353 2.73 10.20 12.14
CA VAL A 353 2.93 8.76 12.17
C VAL A 353 2.53 8.23 13.55
N CYS A 354 1.53 7.35 13.61
CA CYS A 354 1.08 6.76 14.87
C CYS A 354 1.32 5.26 14.84
N ILE A 355 2.13 4.75 15.77
CA ILE A 355 2.41 3.32 15.90
C ILE A 355 1.48 2.72 16.95
N LEU A 356 0.62 1.82 16.50
CA LEU A 356 -0.47 1.24 17.26
C LEU A 356 -0.23 -0.27 17.38
N LYS A 357 -0.31 -0.80 18.60
CA LYS A 357 -0.18 -2.25 18.82
C LYS A 357 -1.51 -2.94 18.56
N GLY A 358 -1.49 -3.99 17.74
CA GLY A 358 -2.67 -4.77 17.41
C GLY A 358 -3.08 -4.64 15.95
N ARG A 359 -4.24 -5.23 15.62
CA ARG A 359 -4.78 -5.22 14.25
C ARG A 359 -5.66 -3.99 14.05
N PRO A 360 -5.67 -3.39 12.85
CA PRO A 360 -6.57 -2.30 12.54
C PRO A 360 -8.01 -2.79 12.46
N ASP A 361 -8.92 -2.05 13.08
CA ASP A 361 -10.35 -2.12 12.80
C ASP A 361 -10.67 -1.17 11.63
N LEU A 362 -10.55 -1.67 10.40
CA LEU A 362 -10.70 -0.85 9.20
C LEU A 362 -12.10 -0.26 9.05
N GLU A 363 -13.13 -0.94 9.56
CA GLU A 363 -14.53 -0.48 9.49
C GLU A 363 -14.77 0.72 10.41
N ALA A 364 -13.98 0.87 11.48
CA ALA A 364 -13.97 2.08 12.30
C ALA A 364 -12.99 3.13 11.75
N VAL A 365 -11.75 2.74 11.46
CA VAL A 365 -10.66 3.66 11.16
C VAL A 365 -10.90 4.45 9.86
N ILE A 366 -11.37 3.79 8.80
CA ILE A 366 -11.55 4.46 7.50
C ILE A 366 -12.64 5.53 7.58
N PRO A 367 -13.86 5.24 8.06
CA PRO A 367 -14.88 6.27 8.24
C PRO A 367 -14.45 7.39 9.19
N ASN A 368 -13.68 7.07 10.24
CA ASN A 368 -13.14 8.09 11.14
C ASN A 368 -12.18 9.04 10.43
N ILE A 369 -11.27 8.53 9.57
CA ILE A 369 -10.37 9.38 8.78
C ILE A 369 -11.17 10.33 7.88
N ILE A 370 -12.17 9.80 7.18
CA ILE A 370 -13.04 10.59 6.30
C ILE A 370 -13.78 11.66 7.11
N TYR A 371 -14.41 11.27 8.22
CA TYR A 371 -15.08 12.19 9.13
C TYR A 371 -14.15 13.31 9.59
N GLY A 372 -12.95 12.97 10.07
CA GLY A 372 -12.00 13.95 10.60
C GLY A 372 -11.54 14.97 9.56
N ILE A 373 -11.38 14.54 8.31
CA ILE A 373 -10.96 15.41 7.20
C ILE A 373 -12.13 16.26 6.70
N GLU A 374 -13.28 15.66 6.42
CA GLU A 374 -14.45 16.35 5.85
C GLU A 374 -15.15 17.28 6.87
N SER A 375 -15.11 16.95 8.16
CA SER A 375 -15.62 17.84 9.23
C SER A 375 -14.62 18.94 9.65
N GLY A 376 -13.32 18.77 9.35
CA GLY A 376 -12.24 19.63 9.83
C GLY A 376 -11.83 19.43 11.31
N GLU A 377 -12.51 18.53 12.04
CA GLU A 377 -12.23 18.25 13.45
C GLU A 377 -10.94 17.43 13.65
N GLY A 378 -10.55 16.62 12.66
CA GLY A 378 -9.49 15.62 12.75
C GLY A 378 -8.34 15.79 11.78
N LEU A 379 -8.02 17.04 11.42
CA LEU A 379 -6.95 17.37 10.44
C LEU A 379 -5.54 17.02 10.97
N PRO A 380 -4.80 16.08 10.33
CA PRO A 380 -3.47 15.63 10.72
C PRO A 380 -2.44 16.75 10.93
N GLU A 381 -2.47 17.77 10.08
CA GLU A 381 -1.51 18.88 10.07
C GLU A 381 -1.52 19.69 11.38
N LYS A 382 -2.62 19.65 12.16
CA LYS A 382 -2.72 20.25 13.49
C LYS A 382 -1.84 19.56 14.55
N TYR A 383 -1.39 18.34 14.26
CA TYR A 383 -0.64 17.48 15.18
C TYR A 383 0.84 17.34 14.81
N LEU A 384 1.35 18.17 13.91
CA LEU A 384 2.79 18.23 13.59
C LEU A 384 3.58 18.76 14.80
N GLU A 385 4.83 18.32 14.96
CA GLU A 385 5.65 18.67 16.13
C GLU A 385 5.86 20.19 16.26
N SER A 386 5.99 20.92 15.14
CA SER A 386 6.10 22.39 15.15
C SER A 386 4.85 23.08 15.71
N GLU A 387 3.65 22.59 15.38
CA GLU A 387 2.39 23.09 15.90
C GLU A 387 2.19 22.67 17.35
N ARG A 388 2.56 21.43 17.68
CA ARG A 388 2.51 20.90 19.03
C ARG A 388 3.38 21.69 20.00
N GLU A 389 4.59 22.07 19.61
CA GLU A 389 5.48 22.93 20.40
C GLU A 389 4.89 24.32 20.63
N GLN A 390 4.24 24.91 19.61
CA GLN A 390 3.52 26.18 19.79
C GLN A 390 2.36 26.05 20.79
N VAL A 391 1.57 24.98 20.68
CA VAL A 391 0.47 24.70 21.62
C VAL A 391 1.01 24.44 23.03
N LYS A 392 2.11 23.69 23.18
CA LYS A 392 2.79 23.48 24.47
C LYS A 392 3.19 24.82 25.10
N SER A 393 3.82 25.71 24.34
CA SER A 393 4.20 27.04 24.85
C SER A 393 2.97 27.85 25.26
N ARG A 394 1.91 27.88 24.44
CA ARG A 394 0.66 28.61 24.78
C ARG A 394 0.00 28.06 26.04
N LEU A 395 -0.05 26.75 26.20
CA LEU A 395 -0.59 26.11 27.41
C LEU A 395 0.28 26.36 28.63
N ALA A 396 1.60 26.44 28.47
CA ALA A 396 2.53 26.79 29.54
C ALA A 396 2.34 28.24 29.99
N ASP A 397 2.23 29.17 29.04
CA ASP A 397 1.94 30.58 29.31
C ASP A 397 0.57 30.73 30.01
N LYS A 398 -0.46 30.01 29.54
CA LYS A 398 -1.78 30.00 30.16
C LYS A 398 -1.76 29.39 31.56
N LEU A 399 -1.00 28.32 31.79
CA LEU A 399 -0.86 27.71 33.11
C LEU A 399 -0.20 28.69 34.09
N LEU A 400 0.86 29.38 33.67
CA LEU A 400 1.54 30.41 34.47
C LEU A 400 0.58 31.56 34.83
N GLU A 401 -0.21 32.04 33.85
CA GLU A 401 -1.23 33.07 34.08
C GLU A 401 -2.26 32.60 35.14
N LEU A 402 -2.75 31.36 35.01
CA LEU A 402 -3.73 30.79 35.92
C LEU A 402 -3.14 30.53 37.32
N GLU A 403 -1.88 30.12 37.43
CA GLU A 403 -1.21 29.91 38.72
C GLU A 403 -1.11 31.23 39.51
N GLY A 404 -0.88 32.36 38.84
CA GLY A 404 -0.83 33.69 39.47
C GLY A 404 -2.18 34.31 39.90
N ARG A 405 -3.32 33.67 39.58
CA ARG A 405 -4.66 34.14 39.94
C ARG A 405 -5.18 33.49 41.23
N ASP A 406 -4.99 34.12 42.39
CA ASP A 406 -5.38 33.56 43.69
C ASP A 406 -6.90 33.55 43.94
N ASP A 407 -7.67 34.29 43.16
CA ASP A 407 -9.13 34.42 43.21
C ASP A 407 -9.89 33.22 42.65
N MET A 408 -9.22 32.37 41.86
CA MET A 408 -9.86 31.24 41.17
C MET A 408 -9.66 29.88 41.86
N ARG A 409 -10.73 29.08 41.90
CA ARG A 409 -10.64 27.70 42.39
C ARG A 409 -9.84 26.83 41.41
N ARG A 410 -9.12 25.84 41.93
CA ARG A 410 -8.35 24.87 41.13
C ARG A 410 -9.17 24.17 40.04
N SER A 411 -10.45 23.92 40.29
CA SER A 411 -11.37 23.32 39.30
C SER A 411 -11.64 24.25 38.12
N GLN A 412 -11.79 25.56 38.36
CA GLN A 412 -12.01 26.57 37.31
C GLN A 412 -10.74 26.77 36.48
N LYS A 413 -9.57 26.87 37.13
CA LYS A 413 -8.28 26.93 36.43
C LYS A 413 -8.07 25.74 35.50
N ARG A 414 -8.45 24.53 35.93
CA ARG A 414 -8.39 23.33 35.09
C ARG A 414 -9.38 23.37 33.92
N LEU A 415 -10.58 23.89 34.14
CA LEU A 415 -11.59 24.01 33.09
C LEU A 415 -11.10 24.95 31.99
N GLU A 416 -10.61 26.14 32.34
CA GLU A 416 -10.05 27.08 31.36
C GLU A 416 -8.85 26.49 30.61
N LEU A 417 -7.94 25.80 31.31
CA LEU A 417 -6.80 25.17 30.66
C LEU A 417 -7.24 24.06 29.68
N ASN A 418 -8.27 23.29 30.04
CA ASN A 418 -8.86 22.29 29.16
C ASN A 418 -9.57 22.91 27.96
N GLU A 419 -10.30 24.01 28.14
CA GLU A 419 -10.96 24.75 27.06
C GLU A 419 -9.94 25.28 26.06
N VAL A 420 -8.82 25.85 26.54
CA VAL A 420 -7.72 26.30 25.67
C VAL A 420 -7.12 25.11 24.93
N ALA A 421 -6.85 23.98 25.60
CA ALA A 421 -6.34 22.78 24.93
C ALA A 421 -7.32 22.28 23.84
N GLN A 422 -8.62 22.21 24.16
CA GLN A 422 -9.66 21.75 23.24
C GLN A 422 -9.82 22.68 22.03
N SER A 423 -9.72 23.99 22.23
CA SER A 423 -9.76 24.98 21.13
C SER A 423 -8.64 24.78 20.11
N GLN A 424 -7.52 24.18 20.53
CA GLN A 424 -6.38 23.86 19.67
C GLN A 424 -6.44 22.42 19.14
N GLY A 425 -7.50 21.67 19.42
CA GLY A 425 -7.67 20.27 19.01
C GLY A 425 -6.97 19.26 19.91
N TYR A 426 -6.58 19.63 21.13
CA TYR A 426 -5.89 18.74 22.08
C TYR A 426 -6.74 18.45 23.33
N ARG A 427 -6.42 17.34 24.00
CA ARG A 427 -7.00 16.95 25.29
C ARG A 427 -5.89 16.82 26.33
N LEU A 428 -6.16 17.27 27.55
CA LEU A 428 -5.28 17.05 28.69
C LEU A 428 -5.75 15.83 29.49
N GLU A 429 -4.88 14.84 29.70
CA GLU A 429 -5.18 13.69 30.53
C GLU A 429 -5.25 14.03 32.03
N ASN A 430 -6.16 13.37 32.75
CA ASN A 430 -6.24 13.45 34.20
C ASN A 430 -5.19 12.53 34.85
N HIS A 431 -4.40 13.07 35.78
CA HIS A 431 -3.32 12.37 36.48
C HIS A 431 -3.74 11.07 37.22
N GLN A 432 -5.04 10.86 37.47
CA GLN A 432 -5.58 9.64 38.10
C GLN A 432 -5.71 8.45 37.13
N THR A 433 -5.90 8.69 35.83
CA THR A 433 -6.07 7.64 34.81
C THR A 433 -4.75 6.97 34.42
N VAL A 434 -3.65 7.74 34.43
CA VAL A 434 -2.29 7.29 34.10
C VAL A 434 -1.79 6.19 35.07
N LEU A 435 -2.24 6.22 36.33
CA LEU A 435 -1.88 5.21 37.34
C LEU A 435 -2.69 3.92 37.15
N GLN A 436 -3.97 4.00 36.80
CA GLN A 436 -4.82 2.81 36.59
C GLN A 436 -4.50 2.06 35.29
N GLN A 437 -4.15 2.77 34.20
CA GLN A 437 -3.73 2.10 32.96
C GLN A 437 -2.36 1.40 33.10
N ARG A 438 -1.44 1.94 33.92
CA ARG A 438 -0.15 1.30 34.19
C ARG A 438 -0.24 0.08 35.11
N GLU A 439 -1.23 0.00 35.99
CA GLU A 439 -1.47 -1.19 36.83
C GLU A 439 -2.10 -2.37 36.05
N GLY A 440 -2.76 -2.10 34.92
CA GLY A 440 -3.32 -3.14 34.03
C GLY A 440 -2.28 -3.84 33.14
N SER A 441 -1.06 -3.28 33.00
CA SER A 441 0.03 -3.87 32.22
C SER A 441 1.00 -4.60 33.14
N LYS A 442 0.73 -5.89 33.41
CA LYS A 442 1.71 -6.77 34.08
C LYS A 442 2.92 -6.96 33.15
N VAL A 443 4.00 -6.23 33.41
CA VAL A 443 5.41 -6.70 33.58
C VAL A 443 6.28 -5.46 33.83
N VAL A 444 6.42 -5.04 35.09
CA VAL A 444 7.69 -4.49 35.66
C VAL A 444 7.59 -4.65 37.18
N GLN A 445 7.89 -5.84 37.70
CA GLN A 445 8.15 -6.03 39.13
C GLN A 445 9.59 -6.48 39.30
N LYS A 446 10.54 -5.56 39.03
CA LYS A 446 11.94 -5.68 39.49
C LYS A 446 12.70 -4.35 39.41
N MET A 447 12.11 -3.29 39.99
CA MET A 447 12.84 -2.08 40.44
C MET A 447 12.02 -1.33 41.51
N LYS A 448 11.27 -2.08 42.33
CA LYS A 448 10.56 -1.54 43.50
C LYS A 448 11.49 -1.60 44.70
N GLY A 449 12.26 -0.53 44.90
CA GLY A 449 13.12 -0.39 46.08
C GLY A 449 14.16 0.72 45.92
N SER A 450 13.74 1.95 45.63
CA SER A 450 14.56 3.16 45.91
C SER A 450 13.80 4.48 45.66
N ILE A 451 12.80 4.51 44.77
CA ILE A 451 12.27 5.80 44.24
C ILE A 451 10.86 6.19 44.75
N TYR A 452 10.09 5.27 45.34
CA TYR A 452 8.68 5.52 45.73
C TYR A 452 8.47 5.68 47.24
N GLY A 453 9.21 6.62 47.86
CA GLY A 453 9.02 7.01 49.26
C GLY A 453 8.27 8.32 49.48
N ASN A 454 8.35 9.30 48.55
CA ASN A 454 8.04 10.70 48.89
C ASN A 454 7.09 11.44 47.91
N LEU A 455 6.12 10.75 47.29
CA LEU A 455 5.21 11.41 46.31
C LEU A 455 3.73 11.47 46.76
N ALA A 456 3.46 11.37 48.06
CA ALA A 456 2.11 11.48 48.62
C ALA A 456 1.98 12.68 49.59
N ASN A 457 2.21 13.93 49.12
CA ASN A 457 1.65 15.15 49.74
C ASN A 457 1.98 16.43 48.92
N PRO A 458 1.08 16.94 48.05
CA PRO A 458 1.45 18.00 47.10
C PRO A 458 1.28 19.44 47.62
N LEU A 459 1.37 19.69 48.93
CA LEU A 459 1.27 21.04 49.52
C LEU A 459 2.10 21.25 50.81
N LYS A 460 2.96 20.30 51.22
CA LYS A 460 3.71 20.40 52.49
C LYS A 460 5.19 20.79 52.35
N GLU A 461 5.75 20.84 51.14
CA GLU A 461 7.17 21.17 50.89
C GLU A 461 7.40 22.63 50.43
N TRP A 462 6.53 23.56 50.82
CA TRP A 462 6.76 24.99 50.53
C TRP A 462 6.97 25.84 51.80
N LYS A 463 7.42 25.23 52.91
CA LYS A 463 7.77 25.97 54.14
C LYS A 463 9.08 25.58 54.81
N SER A 464 9.95 24.77 54.20
CA SER A 464 11.22 24.37 54.83
C SER A 464 12.48 25.02 54.24
N ASP A 465 12.41 25.69 53.09
CA ASP A 465 13.63 26.12 52.38
C ASP A 465 13.93 27.62 52.51
N SER A 466 13.33 28.31 53.50
CA SER A 466 13.65 29.70 53.82
C SER A 466 14.62 29.88 54.99
N GLU A 467 15.16 28.81 55.57
CA GLU A 467 16.13 28.88 56.69
C GLU A 467 17.38 28.02 56.44
N SER A 468 18.20 28.38 55.45
CA SER A 468 19.65 28.12 55.50
C SER A 468 20.43 28.94 54.46
N CYS A 469 20.53 30.25 54.69
CA CYS A 469 21.63 31.04 54.12
C CYS A 469 22.33 31.78 55.25
N GLY A 470 23.08 31.01 56.05
CA GLY A 470 24.06 31.55 56.99
C GLY A 470 25.41 31.70 56.28
N ASN A 471 25.89 32.94 56.25
CA ASN A 471 27.28 33.38 56.03
C ASN A 471 28.02 32.93 54.76
N SER A 472 27.97 33.79 53.75
CA SER A 472 29.16 34.11 52.95
C SER A 472 29.25 35.63 52.79
N ASN A 473 30.30 36.21 53.36
CA ASN A 473 30.64 37.62 53.31
C ASN A 473 30.67 38.17 51.88
N ASN A 474 30.11 39.38 51.73
CA ASN A 474 30.45 40.44 50.78
C ASN A 474 30.99 40.02 49.41
N LEU A 475 30.15 40.06 48.35
CA LEU A 475 30.58 40.39 46.97
C LEU A 475 29.45 40.48 45.92
N PHE A 476 28.22 40.92 46.20
CA PHE A 476 27.21 41.03 45.12
C PHE A 476 26.27 42.25 45.25
N GLY A 477 26.30 43.12 44.24
CA GLY A 477 25.42 44.28 44.09
C GLY A 477 24.01 43.94 43.58
N PRO A 478 23.10 44.94 43.51
CA PRO A 478 21.67 44.77 43.23
C PRO A 478 21.33 44.17 41.84
N ASP A 479 22.29 44.09 40.92
CA ASP A 479 22.08 43.62 39.54
C ASP A 479 21.93 42.09 39.39
N ASN A 480 22.31 41.30 40.41
CA ASN A 480 22.25 39.83 40.32
C ASN A 480 20.92 39.19 40.76
N LYS A 481 20.02 39.93 41.42
CA LYS A 481 18.66 39.42 41.71
C LYS A 481 17.90 39.14 40.42
N CYS A 482 17.99 40.06 39.46
CA CYS A 482 17.34 39.94 38.15
C CYS A 482 17.81 38.69 37.39
N VAL A 483 19.11 38.36 37.45
CA VAL A 483 19.68 37.17 36.78
C VAL A 483 19.23 35.86 37.44
N VAL A 484 19.19 35.81 38.78
CA VAL A 484 18.72 34.63 39.53
C VAL A 484 17.23 34.41 39.34
N ASP A 485 16.43 35.48 39.35
CA ASP A 485 14.98 35.43 39.10
C ASP A 485 14.68 34.96 37.67
N THR A 486 15.45 35.42 36.68
CA THR A 486 15.32 35.00 35.28
C THR A 486 15.72 33.52 35.09
N MET A 487 16.79 33.06 35.75
CA MET A 487 17.19 31.64 35.74
C MET A 487 16.16 30.72 36.41
N ASN A 488 15.55 31.16 37.51
CA ASN A 488 14.51 30.41 38.20
C ASN A 488 13.20 30.36 37.39
N GLN A 489 12.82 31.45 36.73
CA GLN A 489 11.68 31.47 35.79
C GLN A 489 11.91 30.54 34.59
N SER A 490 13.13 30.50 34.03
CA SER A 490 13.49 29.59 32.93
C SER A 490 13.41 28.11 33.34
N LYS A 491 13.96 27.74 34.51
CA LYS A 491 13.84 26.38 35.05
C LYS A 491 12.39 25.99 35.32
N HIS A 492 11.59 26.91 35.86
CA HIS A 492 10.18 26.69 36.15
C HIS A 492 9.35 26.48 34.87
N ARG A 493 9.57 27.32 33.85
CA ARG A 493 8.95 27.16 32.51
C ARG A 493 9.32 25.83 31.87
N ASN A 494 10.59 25.40 31.98
CA ASN A 494 11.02 24.09 31.47
C ASN A 494 10.32 22.91 32.18
N LEU A 495 10.11 23.01 33.50
CA LEU A 495 9.39 21.99 34.26
C LEU A 495 7.90 21.92 33.85
N ILE A 496 7.28 23.09 33.64
CA ILE A 496 5.89 23.20 33.15
C ILE A 496 5.75 22.60 31.75
N ASN A 497 6.64 22.97 30.82
CA ASN A 497 6.66 22.42 29.47
C ASN A 497 6.77 20.88 29.48
N LYS A 498 7.63 20.34 30.34
CA LYS A 498 7.76 18.90 30.53
C LYS A 498 6.48 18.26 31.08
N ARG A 499 5.82 18.92 32.04
CA ARG A 499 4.55 18.46 32.62
C ARG A 499 3.41 18.47 31.60
N ILE A 500 3.26 19.54 30.83
CA ILE A 500 2.25 19.66 29.77
C ILE A 500 2.51 18.62 28.69
N SER A 501 3.77 18.39 28.31
CA SER A 501 4.13 17.39 27.31
C SER A 501 3.66 15.98 27.68
N HIS A 502 3.67 15.63 28.98
CA HIS A 502 3.17 14.34 29.45
C HIS A 502 1.65 14.25 29.53
N MET A 503 0.93 15.37 29.51
CA MET A 503 -0.53 15.42 29.62
C MET A 503 -1.22 15.66 28.27
N LEU A 504 -0.50 16.18 27.28
CA LEU A 504 -1.05 16.67 26.02
C LEU A 504 -1.21 15.54 25.00
N GLU A 505 -2.47 15.17 24.73
CA GLU A 505 -2.85 14.21 23.70
C GLU A 505 -3.64 14.86 22.56
N SER A 506 -3.57 14.27 21.36
CA SER A 506 -4.46 14.63 20.25
C SER A 506 -5.91 14.46 20.65
N GLY A 507 -6.74 15.48 20.43
CA GLY A 507 -8.17 15.45 20.72
C GLY A 507 -8.94 14.54 19.75
N PHE A 508 -8.41 14.32 18.55
CA PHE A 508 -8.94 13.40 17.56
C PHE A 508 -8.00 12.22 17.33
N LYS A 509 -8.53 11.01 17.44
CA LYS A 509 -7.80 9.75 17.21
C LYS A 509 -8.60 8.87 16.25
N PRO A 510 -8.23 8.77 14.96
CA PRO A 510 -9.01 7.99 14.00
C PRO A 510 -9.02 6.48 14.28
N TRP A 511 -8.05 5.98 15.06
CA TRP A 511 -7.99 4.56 15.45
C TRP A 511 -8.87 4.19 16.64
N GLU A 512 -9.53 5.16 17.28
CA GLU A 512 -10.47 4.92 18.37
C GLU A 512 -11.91 5.01 17.85
N HIS A 513 -12.83 4.25 18.46
CA HIS A 513 -14.22 4.22 18.00
C HIS A 513 -14.92 5.56 18.27
N GLN A 514 -15.39 6.24 17.22
CA GLN A 514 -16.13 7.52 17.33
C GLN A 514 -17.59 7.34 16.89
N ARG A 515 -18.53 7.61 17.80
CA ARG A 515 -19.98 7.49 17.58
C ARG A 515 -20.57 8.83 17.12
N PRO A 516 -20.12 9.37 15.97
CA PRO A 516 -21.04 9.35 14.81
C PRO A 516 -20.38 9.19 13.42
N ALA A 517 -19.12 8.75 13.31
CA ALA A 517 -18.37 8.81 12.05
C ALA A 517 -19.07 8.07 10.88
N SER A 518 -19.50 6.83 11.08
CA SER A 518 -20.18 6.05 10.02
C SER A 518 -21.46 6.73 9.51
N SER A 519 -22.31 7.22 10.42
CA SER A 519 -23.54 7.94 10.05
C SER A 519 -23.26 9.23 9.28
N PHE A 520 -22.20 9.95 9.65
CA PHE A 520 -21.78 11.16 8.94
C PHE A 520 -21.30 10.82 7.53
N VAL A 521 -20.40 9.85 7.38
CA VAL A 521 -19.88 9.46 6.06
C VAL A 521 -21.00 8.94 5.16
N SER A 522 -21.98 8.20 5.71
CA SER A 522 -23.17 7.78 4.96
C SER A 522 -24.07 8.95 4.52
N SER A 523 -24.00 10.10 5.20
CA SER A 523 -24.76 11.31 4.86
C SER A 523 -24.08 12.20 3.82
N LEU A 524 -22.80 11.97 3.54
CA LEU A 524 -22.05 12.73 2.54
C LEU A 524 -22.57 12.46 1.12
N ASP A 525 -22.49 13.48 0.26
CA ASP A 525 -22.87 13.34 -1.13
C ASP A 525 -21.91 12.41 -1.87
N LYS A 526 -22.47 11.35 -2.44
CA LYS A 526 -21.69 10.29 -3.06
C LYS A 526 -21.03 10.72 -4.37
N SER A 527 -21.66 11.64 -5.09
CA SER A 527 -21.25 12.05 -6.44
C SER A 527 -20.15 13.12 -6.42
N SER A 528 -20.21 14.02 -5.44
CA SER A 528 -19.35 15.20 -5.34
C SER A 528 -18.27 15.08 -4.27
N VAL A 529 -18.55 14.40 -3.13
CA VAL A 529 -17.59 14.26 -2.04
C VAL A 529 -16.92 12.88 -2.10
N LEU A 530 -17.67 11.79 -1.93
CA LEU A 530 -17.06 10.46 -1.81
C LEU A 530 -16.39 9.97 -3.11
N ASN A 531 -16.80 10.47 -4.28
CA ASN A 531 -16.14 10.17 -5.54
C ASN A 531 -14.73 10.79 -5.65
N THR A 532 -14.41 11.79 -4.82
CA THR A 532 -13.05 12.36 -4.72
C THR A 532 -12.12 11.50 -3.86
N TRP A 533 -12.68 10.54 -3.13
CA TRP A 533 -11.94 9.60 -2.29
C TRP A 533 -11.59 8.33 -3.05
N GLY A 534 -10.39 7.81 -2.80
CA GLY A 534 -9.92 6.52 -3.31
C GLY A 534 -9.24 5.69 -2.25
N VAL A 535 -9.60 4.41 -2.17
CA VAL A 535 -8.91 3.42 -1.34
C VAL A 535 -8.01 2.57 -2.23
N LEU A 536 -6.73 2.46 -1.87
CA LEU A 536 -5.79 1.60 -2.58
C LEU A 536 -5.20 0.60 -1.61
N TYR A 537 -5.24 -0.70 -1.95
CA TYR A 537 -4.73 -1.76 -1.11
C TYR A 537 -3.61 -2.53 -1.78
N CYS A 538 -2.48 -2.69 -1.08
CA CYS A 538 -1.45 -3.65 -1.48
C CYS A 538 -1.13 -4.64 -0.36
N GLY A 539 -1.26 -5.93 -0.67
CA GLY A 539 -0.85 -7.00 0.23
C GLY A 539 -1.58 -8.32 0.03
N GLY A 540 -1.15 -9.33 0.81
CA GLY A 540 -1.67 -10.71 0.72
C GLY A 540 -2.73 -11.07 1.78
N SER A 541 -3.22 -10.12 2.57
CA SER A 541 -4.13 -10.40 3.69
C SER A 541 -5.58 -10.44 3.22
N LYS A 542 -6.12 -11.65 3.01
CA LYS A 542 -7.52 -11.81 2.58
C LYS A 542 -8.55 -11.15 3.52
N PRO A 543 -8.41 -11.21 4.86
CA PRO A 543 -9.32 -10.50 5.77
C PRO A 543 -9.33 -8.98 5.55
N VAL A 544 -8.17 -8.37 5.26
CA VAL A 544 -8.08 -6.94 4.95
C VAL A 544 -8.79 -6.65 3.65
N GLU A 545 -8.52 -7.43 2.60
CA GLU A 545 -9.17 -7.26 1.29
C GLU A 545 -10.71 -7.36 1.40
N VAL A 546 -11.23 -8.31 2.18
CA VAL A 546 -12.67 -8.48 2.41
C VAL A 546 -13.28 -7.28 3.13
N ALA A 547 -12.65 -6.80 4.19
CA ALA A 547 -13.11 -5.61 4.93
C ALA A 547 -13.14 -4.37 4.02
N LEU A 548 -12.09 -4.16 3.21
CA LEU A 548 -12.04 -3.03 2.28
C LEU A 548 -13.11 -3.13 1.18
N ARG A 549 -13.40 -4.33 0.67
CA ARG A 549 -14.50 -4.53 -0.29
C ARG A 549 -15.86 -4.25 0.33
N HIS A 550 -16.05 -4.57 1.61
CA HIS A 550 -17.26 -4.22 2.34
C HIS A 550 -17.43 -2.71 2.46
N ILE A 551 -16.41 -2.00 2.95
CA ILE A 551 -16.37 -0.54 3.08
C ILE A 551 -16.58 0.16 1.73
N SER A 552 -15.88 -0.30 0.69
CA SER A 552 -16.02 0.22 -0.68
C SER A 552 -17.46 0.13 -1.17
N LYS A 553 -18.13 -0.99 -0.91
CA LYS A 553 -19.54 -1.19 -1.30
C LYS A 553 -20.50 -0.34 -0.46
N GLU A 554 -20.26 -0.24 0.84
CA GLU A 554 -21.10 0.50 1.79
C GLU A 554 -21.11 2.00 1.48
N TYR A 555 -19.91 2.59 1.36
CA TYR A 555 -19.75 4.03 1.15
C TYR A 555 -19.62 4.43 -0.33
N GLN A 556 -19.61 3.47 -1.26
CA GLN A 556 -19.43 3.70 -2.71
C GLN A 556 -18.10 4.41 -3.05
N ILE A 557 -17.05 4.10 -2.29
CA ILE A 557 -15.70 4.60 -2.52
C ILE A 557 -14.95 3.59 -3.39
N ASN A 558 -14.25 4.07 -4.42
CA ASN A 558 -13.51 3.19 -5.33
C ASN A 558 -12.34 2.50 -4.60
N LEU A 559 -12.20 1.19 -4.82
CA LEU A 559 -11.14 0.35 -4.26
C LEU A 559 -10.26 -0.21 -5.38
N ASN A 560 -8.97 0.10 -5.35
CA ASN A 560 -7.97 -0.48 -6.24
C ASN A 560 -7.08 -1.45 -5.45
N THR A 561 -7.07 -2.73 -5.81
CA THR A 561 -6.28 -3.75 -5.11
C THR A 561 -5.12 -4.24 -5.96
N GLU A 562 -3.91 -4.24 -5.41
CA GLU A 562 -2.72 -4.85 -6.02
C GLU A 562 -2.25 -6.00 -5.13
N SER A 563 -2.18 -7.22 -5.69
CA SER A 563 -1.63 -8.37 -5.00
C SER A 563 -0.44 -8.93 -5.77
N PHE A 564 0.68 -9.01 -5.07
CA PHE A 564 1.85 -9.70 -5.55
C PHE A 564 1.82 -11.15 -5.06
N ALA A 565 1.20 -12.02 -5.85
CA ALA A 565 1.28 -13.46 -5.64
C ALA A 565 2.54 -13.98 -6.34
N TRP A 566 3.66 -14.05 -5.61
CA TRP A 566 4.86 -14.80 -6.01
C TRP A 566 4.71 -16.29 -5.68
#